data_AF-A0A933J9H6-F1
#
_entry.id   AF-A0A933J9H6-F1
#
_cell.length_a   1.000
_cell.length_b   1.000
_cell.length_c   1.000
_cell.angle_alpha   90.00
_cell.angle_beta   90.00
_cell.angle_gamma   90.00
#
_symmetry.space_group_name_H-M   'P 1'
#
loop_
_entity.id
_entity.type
_entity.pdbx_description
1 polymer ?
#
loop_
_entity_poly.entity_id
_entity_poly.type
_entity_poly.pdbx_seq_one_letter_code
_entity_poly.pdbx_strand_id
1 'polypeptide(L)'
;MSNKKATFFTIWILFLVSTPCCYALKGTRYDNVPALLKAMSSKDPKVSRKAYDDAQKLEKSDIPALFKELENEDPSICAIAIDRLVRTINEKEETITVLKNLLKSERKVVRQGAAIGLMDIDPSLGKGLMPILIEAIKDGLPEWYEMKAVTALDHIGPEAKDAVPAIIEAMKRHPDSGFVYRATLRFIGTPEALEATKPYERERARRKKLVKPISMFADSTIGSSLITAAFLGLFLWSRSRRKKGDKIICWPLLIPVFFWGIFVLDSLLDEPSMNDPLLQGLYGFQIYIGLFIITLAGLIPWLAGLLWRKR
;
A
#
# COMPACT_ATOMS: atom_id res chain seq x y z
N MET A 1 -50.58 -20.09 -25.26
CA MET A 1 -49.70 -20.87 -24.36
C MET A 1 -48.44 -21.28 -25.12
N SER A 2 -47.27 -21.24 -24.48
CA SER A 2 -45.95 -21.60 -25.04
C SER A 2 -45.43 -20.67 -26.14
N ASN A 3 -44.72 -19.58 -25.80
CA ASN A 3 -43.26 -19.67 -25.94
C ASN A 3 -42.47 -18.83 -24.91
N LYS A 4 -43.02 -18.69 -23.69
CA LYS A 4 -42.29 -18.18 -22.51
C LYS A 4 -41.10 -19.07 -22.08
N LYS A 5 -40.94 -20.25 -22.71
CA LYS A 5 -39.83 -21.18 -22.44
C LYS A 5 -38.54 -20.81 -23.19
N ALA A 6 -38.62 -20.11 -24.32
CA ALA A 6 -37.43 -19.72 -25.10
C ALA A 6 -36.67 -18.55 -24.48
N THR A 7 -37.36 -17.61 -23.82
CA THR A 7 -36.74 -16.49 -23.10
C THR A 7 -36.13 -16.89 -21.76
N PHE A 8 -36.64 -17.95 -21.12
CA PHE A 8 -36.02 -18.48 -19.88
C PHE A 8 -34.71 -19.24 -20.15
N PHE A 9 -34.61 -19.91 -21.31
CA PHE A 9 -33.42 -20.69 -21.67
C PHE A 9 -32.24 -19.79 -22.10
N THR A 10 -32.51 -18.66 -22.75
CA THR A 10 -31.47 -17.68 -23.13
C THR A 10 -30.98 -16.83 -21.97
N ILE A 11 -31.83 -16.60 -20.96
CA ILE A 11 -31.43 -15.94 -19.70
C ILE A 11 -30.55 -16.86 -18.84
N TRP A 12 -30.74 -18.19 -18.90
CA TRP A 12 -29.87 -19.15 -18.21
C TRP A 12 -28.49 -19.31 -18.87
N ILE A 13 -28.41 -19.25 -20.21
CA ILE A 13 -27.12 -19.32 -20.91
C ILE A 13 -26.30 -18.04 -20.69
N LEU A 14 -26.92 -16.87 -20.58
CA LEU A 14 -26.21 -15.63 -20.23
C LEU A 14 -25.78 -15.56 -18.75
N PHE A 15 -26.47 -16.26 -17.84
CA PHE A 15 -26.06 -16.39 -16.44
C PHE A 15 -24.84 -17.31 -16.27
N LEU A 16 -24.63 -18.27 -17.20
CA LEU A 16 -23.44 -19.12 -17.27
C LEU A 16 -22.23 -18.43 -17.93
N VAL A 17 -22.42 -17.30 -18.62
CA VAL A 17 -21.33 -16.50 -19.21
C VAL A 17 -21.02 -15.24 -18.38
N SER A 18 -21.84 -14.90 -17.37
CA SER A 18 -21.60 -13.80 -16.43
C SER A 18 -21.18 -14.24 -15.02
N THR A 19 -21.04 -15.54 -14.75
CA THR A 19 -20.07 -15.93 -13.72
C THR A 19 -18.74 -15.37 -14.18
N PRO A 20 -18.11 -14.45 -13.44
CA PRO A 20 -16.74 -14.10 -13.77
C PRO A 20 -16.02 -15.42 -13.91
N CYS A 21 -15.29 -15.55 -15.01
CA CYS A 21 -14.04 -16.27 -14.97
C CYS A 21 -13.17 -15.63 -13.87
N CYS A 22 -13.54 -15.80 -12.60
CA CYS A 22 -12.80 -16.64 -11.68
C CYS A 22 -12.45 -17.95 -12.39
N TYR A 23 -11.64 -17.85 -13.45
CA TYR A 23 -10.46 -18.68 -13.53
C TYR A 23 -9.83 -18.49 -12.15
N ALA A 24 -10.25 -19.35 -11.23
CA ALA A 24 -9.36 -20.36 -10.72
C ALA A 24 -8.00 -20.27 -11.43
N LEU A 25 -7.19 -19.29 -11.01
CA LEU A 25 -5.86 -19.62 -10.55
C LEU A 25 -6.07 -20.61 -9.40
N LYS A 26 -6.49 -21.85 -9.77
CA LYS A 26 -6.23 -23.05 -8.99
C LYS A 26 -4.79 -22.86 -8.58
N GLY A 27 -4.61 -22.66 -7.29
CA GLY A 27 -3.35 -22.20 -6.74
C GLY A 27 -2.26 -23.13 -7.23
N THR A 28 -1.45 -22.64 -8.17
CA THR A 28 -0.03 -22.94 -8.08
C THR A 28 0.39 -22.25 -6.79
N ARG A 29 0.30 -23.00 -5.68
CA ARG A 29 1.17 -22.75 -4.55
C ARG A 29 2.58 -22.79 -5.15
N TYR A 30 3.43 -21.85 -4.79
CA TYR A 30 4.84 -22.04 -5.12
C TYR A 30 5.31 -23.22 -4.29
N ASP A 31 5.41 -24.39 -4.94
CA ASP A 31 5.66 -25.67 -4.26
C ASP A 31 7.08 -25.77 -3.71
N ASN A 32 7.95 -24.81 -4.04
CA ASN A 32 9.30 -24.72 -3.51
C ASN A 32 9.70 -23.27 -3.19
N VAL A 33 10.54 -23.15 -2.16
CA VAL A 33 11.11 -21.88 -1.68
C VAL A 33 11.78 -21.06 -2.79
N PRO A 34 12.56 -21.63 -3.73
CA PRO A 34 13.23 -20.84 -4.76
C PRO A 34 12.26 -20.16 -5.73
N ALA A 35 11.20 -20.85 -6.19
CA ALA A 35 10.22 -20.25 -7.08
C ALA A 35 9.38 -19.20 -6.35
N LEU A 36 9.10 -19.42 -5.06
CA LEU A 36 8.42 -18.45 -4.20
C LEU A 36 9.21 -17.14 -4.09
N LEU A 37 10.50 -17.21 -3.72
CA LEU A 37 11.35 -16.02 -3.57
C LEU A 37 11.51 -15.26 -4.89
N LYS A 38 11.67 -15.98 -6.01
CA LYS A 38 11.73 -15.37 -7.35
C LYS A 38 10.40 -14.69 -7.73
N ALA A 39 9.27 -15.26 -7.33
CA ALA A 39 7.97 -14.62 -7.57
C ALA A 39 7.77 -13.38 -6.69
N MET A 40 8.33 -13.36 -5.48
CA MET A 40 8.30 -12.19 -4.59
C MET A 40 9.11 -11.01 -5.16
N SER A 41 10.23 -11.28 -5.84
CA SER A 41 11.04 -10.26 -6.52
C SER A 41 10.49 -9.82 -7.88
N SER A 42 9.36 -10.39 -8.33
CA SER A 42 8.71 -10.00 -9.58
C SER A 42 8.26 -8.53 -9.56
N LYS A 43 8.43 -7.84 -10.69
CA LYS A 43 7.91 -6.48 -10.89
C LYS A 43 6.39 -6.42 -10.99
N ASP A 44 5.72 -7.55 -11.25
CA ASP A 44 4.25 -7.59 -11.31
C ASP A 44 3.68 -7.59 -9.87
N PRO A 45 2.93 -6.54 -9.47
CA PRO A 45 2.39 -6.44 -8.11
C PRO A 45 1.44 -7.58 -7.75
N LYS A 46 0.74 -8.18 -8.72
CA LYS A 46 -0.19 -9.29 -8.46
C LYS A 46 0.57 -10.57 -8.14
N VAL A 47 1.63 -10.85 -8.90
CA VAL A 47 2.49 -12.01 -8.71
C VAL A 47 3.24 -11.90 -7.39
N SER A 48 3.84 -10.74 -7.13
CA SER A 48 4.57 -10.47 -5.89
C SER A 48 3.65 -10.60 -4.67
N ARG A 49 2.48 -9.94 -4.68
CA ARG A 49 1.53 -10.02 -3.56
C ARG A 49 1.07 -11.45 -3.26
N LYS A 50 0.71 -12.23 -4.29
CA LYS A 50 0.33 -13.63 -4.12
C LYS A 50 1.48 -14.45 -3.53
N ALA A 51 2.71 -14.20 -3.97
CA ALA A 51 3.88 -14.86 -3.43
C ALA A 51 4.11 -14.50 -1.94
N TYR A 52 3.92 -13.24 -1.54
CA TYR A 52 3.93 -12.85 -0.13
C TYR A 52 2.82 -13.53 0.69
N ASP A 53 1.62 -13.68 0.13
CA ASP A 53 0.51 -14.37 0.78
C ASP A 53 0.80 -15.87 0.96
N ASP A 54 1.36 -16.52 -0.05
CA ASP A 54 1.77 -17.92 0.03
C ASP A 54 2.98 -18.12 0.96
N ALA A 55 3.86 -17.13 1.08
CA ALA A 55 4.98 -17.16 2.01
C ALA A 55 4.56 -17.11 3.49
N GLN A 56 3.33 -16.70 3.81
CA GLN A 56 2.81 -16.80 5.19
C GLN A 56 2.56 -18.25 5.62
N LYS A 57 2.47 -19.17 4.65
CA LYS A 57 2.22 -20.61 4.88
C LYS A 57 3.51 -21.42 4.94
N LEU A 58 4.68 -20.76 5.00
CA LEU A 58 5.96 -21.42 5.19
C LEU A 58 6.03 -21.98 6.60
N GLU A 59 6.52 -23.22 6.72
CA GLU A 59 6.66 -23.92 7.98
C GLU A 59 8.13 -23.92 8.42
N LYS A 60 8.40 -24.31 9.68
CA LYS A 60 9.79 -24.43 10.18
C LYS A 60 10.64 -25.42 9.37
N SER A 61 10.01 -26.38 8.69
CA SER A 61 10.66 -27.33 7.77
C SER A 61 11.31 -26.66 6.55
N ASP A 62 10.91 -25.44 6.19
CA ASP A 62 11.43 -24.68 5.05
C ASP A 62 12.70 -23.86 5.39
N ILE A 63 13.08 -23.78 6.67
CA ILE A 63 14.25 -23.03 7.14
C ILE A 63 15.55 -23.46 6.42
N PRO A 64 15.87 -24.75 6.25
CA PRO A 64 17.07 -25.17 5.54
C PRO A 64 17.09 -24.74 4.07
N ALA A 65 15.91 -24.73 3.42
CA ALA A 65 15.79 -24.26 2.04
C ALA A 65 16.00 -22.75 1.94
N LEU A 66 15.53 -21.98 2.92
CA LEU A 66 15.80 -20.53 3.00
C LEU A 66 17.28 -20.23 3.24
N PHE A 67 17.98 -21.02 4.06
CA PHE A 67 19.43 -20.87 4.24
C PHE A 67 20.21 -21.10 2.94
N LYS A 68 19.80 -22.08 2.13
CA LYS A 68 20.42 -22.33 0.82
C LYS A 68 20.27 -21.13 -0.12
N GLU A 69 19.14 -20.43 -0.07
CA GLU A 69 18.90 -19.25 -0.90
C GLU A 69 19.68 -18.00 -0.44
N LEU A 70 20.32 -18.03 0.74
CA LEU A 70 21.27 -16.98 1.15
C LEU A 70 22.57 -16.99 0.34
N GLU A 71 22.85 -18.09 -0.38
CA GLU A 71 24.00 -18.23 -1.28
C GLU A 71 23.69 -17.76 -2.71
N ASN A 72 22.45 -17.36 -3.00
CA ASN A 72 22.02 -16.93 -4.33
C ASN A 72 22.77 -15.66 -4.78
N GLU A 73 23.06 -15.52 -6.07
CA GLU A 73 23.77 -14.35 -6.60
C GLU A 73 22.93 -13.06 -6.53
N ASP A 74 21.60 -13.16 -6.65
CA ASP A 74 20.69 -12.00 -6.63
C ASP A 74 20.51 -11.45 -5.20
N PRO A 75 20.97 -10.20 -4.94
CA PRO A 75 20.80 -9.56 -3.63
C PRO A 75 19.35 -9.49 -3.16
N SER A 76 18.41 -9.36 -4.10
CA SER A 76 16.97 -9.26 -3.81
C SER A 76 16.45 -10.56 -3.22
N ILE A 77 16.86 -11.71 -3.79
CA ILE A 77 16.45 -13.03 -3.31
C ILE A 77 17.02 -13.29 -1.93
N CYS A 78 18.30 -12.97 -1.71
CA CYS A 78 18.93 -13.06 -0.38
C CYS A 78 18.19 -12.25 0.67
N ALA A 79 17.86 -10.98 0.35
CA ALA A 79 17.16 -10.10 1.27
C ALA A 79 15.75 -10.60 1.61
N ILE A 80 15.02 -11.13 0.62
CA ILE A 80 13.69 -11.71 0.84
C ILE A 80 13.82 -12.98 1.68
N ALA A 81 14.81 -13.84 1.42
CA ALA A 81 15.05 -15.05 2.19
C ALA A 81 15.29 -14.75 3.68
N ILE A 82 16.08 -13.72 4.01
CA ILE A 82 16.32 -13.31 5.40
C ILE A 82 15.04 -12.80 6.06
N ASP A 83 14.28 -11.95 5.38
CA ASP A 83 13.00 -11.45 5.90
C ASP A 83 11.97 -12.59 6.11
N ARG A 84 12.02 -13.64 5.28
CA ARG A 84 11.21 -14.84 5.51
C ARG A 84 11.71 -15.65 6.69
N LEU A 85 13.01 -15.87 6.84
CA LEU A 85 13.60 -16.57 7.99
C LEU A 85 13.15 -15.94 9.31
N VAL A 86 13.20 -14.60 9.41
CA VAL A 86 12.77 -13.85 10.59
C VAL A 86 11.31 -14.13 10.95
N ARG A 87 10.43 -14.20 9.94
CA ARG A 87 8.99 -14.44 10.13
C ARG A 87 8.65 -15.90 10.40
N THR A 88 9.43 -16.84 9.89
CA THR A 88 9.16 -18.28 10.01
C THR A 88 9.60 -18.85 11.37
N ILE A 89 10.74 -18.42 11.91
CA ILE A 89 11.26 -18.97 13.18
C ILE A 89 10.30 -18.65 14.34
N ASN A 90 9.73 -17.43 14.37
CA ASN A 90 8.73 -16.95 15.34
C ASN A 90 9.15 -17.07 16.83
N GLU A 91 10.35 -17.57 17.11
CA GLU A 91 10.99 -17.64 18.43
C GLU A 91 12.09 -16.60 18.52
N LYS A 92 11.91 -15.64 19.43
CA LYS A 92 12.77 -14.45 19.54
C LYS A 92 14.25 -14.80 19.76
N GLU A 93 14.54 -15.70 20.70
CA GLU A 93 15.91 -16.03 21.09
C GLU A 93 16.67 -16.83 20.03
N GLU A 94 16.01 -17.82 19.42
CA GLU A 94 16.58 -18.62 18.32
C GLU A 94 16.90 -17.72 17.12
N THR A 95 15.95 -16.85 16.75
CA THR A 95 16.14 -15.93 15.62
C THR A 95 17.30 -14.95 15.87
N ILE A 96 17.41 -14.38 17.07
CA ILE A 96 18.53 -13.48 17.41
C ILE A 96 19.86 -14.20 17.27
N THR A 97 19.95 -15.46 17.71
CA THR A 97 21.19 -16.26 17.63
C THR A 97 21.57 -16.52 16.19
N VAL A 98 20.61 -16.93 15.36
CA VAL A 98 20.80 -17.14 13.92
C VAL A 98 21.25 -15.86 13.22
N LEU A 99 20.56 -14.74 13.44
CA LEU A 99 20.89 -13.47 12.79
C LEU A 99 22.25 -12.92 13.24
N LYS A 100 22.62 -13.09 14.52
CA LYS A 100 23.97 -12.72 15.01
C LYS A 100 25.08 -13.50 14.31
N ASN A 101 24.85 -14.75 13.93
CA ASN A 101 25.80 -15.50 13.12
C ASN A 101 25.84 -14.99 11.68
N LEU A 102 24.68 -14.64 11.10
CA LEU A 102 24.61 -14.07 9.74
C LEU A 102 25.29 -12.68 9.62
N LEU A 103 25.35 -11.90 10.70
CA LEU A 103 26.15 -10.65 10.76
C LEU A 103 27.64 -10.87 10.50
N LYS A 104 28.16 -12.08 10.75
CA LYS A 104 29.58 -12.42 10.50
C LYS A 104 29.85 -12.87 9.06
N SER A 105 28.82 -12.94 8.22
CA SER A 105 28.97 -13.37 6.83
C SER A 105 29.86 -12.42 6.04
N GLU A 106 30.68 -12.94 5.13
CA GLU A 106 31.48 -12.14 4.20
C GLU A 106 30.59 -11.38 3.20
N ARG A 107 29.41 -11.92 2.90
CA ARG A 107 28.44 -11.30 1.98
C ARG A 107 27.75 -10.13 2.65
N LYS A 108 28.00 -8.95 2.11
CA LYS A 108 27.44 -7.67 2.57
C LYS A 108 25.91 -7.67 2.66
N VAL A 109 25.22 -8.17 1.64
CA VAL A 109 23.75 -8.27 1.61
C VAL A 109 23.22 -9.11 2.77
N VAL A 110 23.91 -10.21 3.11
CA VAL A 110 23.50 -11.10 4.21
C VAL A 110 23.67 -10.40 5.55
N ARG A 111 24.77 -9.68 5.75
CA ARG A 111 24.98 -8.87 6.98
C ARG A 111 23.90 -7.80 7.14
N GLN A 112 23.57 -7.10 6.06
CA GLN A 112 22.57 -6.05 6.08
C GLN A 112 21.17 -6.59 6.38
N GLY A 113 20.79 -7.69 5.73
CA GLY A 113 19.49 -8.31 5.97
C GLY A 113 19.39 -8.81 7.42
N ALA A 114 20.48 -9.35 7.96
CA ALA A 114 20.55 -9.76 9.36
C ALA A 114 20.43 -8.56 10.32
N ALA A 115 21.05 -7.41 10.01
CA ALA A 115 20.91 -6.20 10.80
C ALA A 115 19.47 -5.66 10.80
N ILE A 116 18.81 -5.63 9.64
CA ILE A 116 17.40 -5.22 9.53
C ILE A 116 16.50 -6.19 10.31
N GLY A 117 16.69 -7.51 10.13
CA GLY A 117 15.92 -8.51 10.85
C GLY A 117 16.10 -8.44 12.37
N LEU A 118 17.30 -8.12 12.85
CA LEU A 118 17.54 -7.93 14.29
C LEU A 118 16.78 -6.71 14.83
N MET A 119 16.69 -5.62 14.05
CA MET A 119 15.93 -4.43 14.43
C MET A 119 14.42 -4.68 14.48
N ASP A 120 13.89 -5.53 13.58
CA ASP A 120 12.47 -5.93 13.60
C ASP A 120 12.12 -6.74 14.86
N ILE A 121 13.08 -7.47 15.43
CA ILE A 121 12.88 -8.33 16.60
C ILE A 121 13.18 -7.59 17.91
N ASP A 122 14.28 -6.85 17.93
CA ASP A 122 14.74 -6.12 19.10
C ASP A 122 15.38 -4.78 18.72
N PRO A 123 14.58 -3.70 18.72
CA PRO A 123 15.05 -2.34 18.46
C PRO A 123 16.19 -1.88 19.38
N SER A 124 16.36 -2.48 20.56
CA SER A 124 17.40 -2.08 21.52
C SER A 124 18.82 -2.33 21.01
N LEU A 125 18.99 -3.21 20.02
CA LEU A 125 20.29 -3.55 19.43
C LEU A 125 20.79 -2.50 18.42
N GLY A 126 20.00 -1.48 18.10
CA GLY A 126 20.24 -0.60 16.96
C GLY A 126 21.53 0.20 16.98
N LYS A 127 22.04 0.58 18.16
CA LYS A 127 23.31 1.34 18.27
C LYS A 127 24.48 0.65 17.59
N GLY A 128 24.59 -0.67 17.75
CA GLY A 128 25.68 -1.45 17.14
C GLY A 128 25.49 -1.73 15.64
N LEU A 129 24.26 -1.58 15.14
CA LEU A 129 23.88 -1.92 13.76
C LEU A 129 23.84 -0.68 12.85
N MET A 130 23.90 0.52 13.42
CA MET A 130 23.91 1.80 12.72
C MET A 130 24.78 1.83 11.44
N PRO A 131 26.09 1.48 11.48
CA PRO A 131 26.93 1.55 10.28
C PRO A 131 26.45 0.60 9.18
N ILE A 132 25.94 -0.58 9.55
CA ILE A 132 25.44 -1.58 8.60
C ILE A 132 24.13 -1.10 7.95
N LEU A 133 23.25 -0.46 8.72
CA LEU A 133 21.99 0.11 8.22
C LEU A 133 22.25 1.30 7.28
N ILE A 134 23.22 2.16 7.59
CA ILE A 134 23.64 3.26 6.71
C ILE A 134 24.17 2.71 5.39
N GLU A 135 24.97 1.65 5.45
CA GLU A 135 25.49 0.97 4.26
C GLU A 135 24.35 0.41 3.40
N ALA A 136 23.36 -0.26 4.04
CA ALA A 136 22.20 -0.82 3.36
C ALA A 136 21.38 0.20 2.57
N ILE A 137 21.34 1.46 3.04
CA ILE A 137 20.66 2.56 2.35
C ILE A 137 21.48 3.05 1.15
N LYS A 138 22.81 2.99 1.21
CA LYS A 138 23.71 3.54 0.18
C LYS A 138 23.88 2.61 -1.02
N ASP A 139 23.70 1.30 -0.85
CA ASP A 139 24.06 0.31 -1.88
C ASP A 139 23.09 0.20 -3.05
N GLY A 140 22.03 1.00 -3.08
CA GLY A 140 21.10 0.99 -4.21
C GLY A 140 20.35 -0.33 -4.34
N LEU A 141 20.09 -1.00 -3.21
CA LEU A 141 19.22 -2.17 -3.16
C LEU A 141 17.79 -1.77 -3.54
N PRO A 142 16.90 -2.72 -3.86
CA PRO A 142 15.53 -2.41 -4.22
C PRO A 142 14.87 -1.49 -3.19
N GLU A 143 14.06 -0.54 -3.65
CA GLU A 143 13.43 0.50 -2.82
C GLU A 143 12.78 -0.04 -1.53
N TRP A 144 12.08 -1.17 -1.61
CA TRP A 144 11.46 -1.81 -0.44
C TRP A 144 12.47 -2.21 0.65
N TYR A 145 13.71 -2.54 0.26
CA TYR A 145 14.79 -2.90 1.16
C TYR A 145 15.39 -1.67 1.82
N GLU A 146 15.62 -0.61 1.04
CA GLU A 146 16.07 0.68 1.58
C GLU A 146 15.06 1.24 2.58
N MET A 147 13.76 1.17 2.27
CA MET A 147 12.70 1.59 3.18
C MET A 147 12.75 0.84 4.51
N LYS A 148 13.01 -0.48 4.50
CA LYS A 148 13.18 -1.25 5.74
C LYS A 148 14.39 -0.81 6.55
N ALA A 149 15.52 -0.53 5.89
CA ALA A 149 16.69 0.01 6.57
C ALA A 149 16.40 1.39 7.20
N VAL A 150 15.66 2.25 6.51
CA VAL A 150 15.22 3.56 7.03
C VAL A 150 14.26 3.39 8.22
N THR A 151 13.29 2.49 8.13
CA THR A 151 12.39 2.17 9.26
C THR A 151 13.16 1.59 10.44
N ALA A 152 14.17 0.76 10.21
CA ALA A 152 15.04 0.27 11.27
C ALA A 152 15.78 1.42 11.97
N LEU A 153 16.27 2.42 11.24
CA LEU A 153 16.86 3.62 11.82
C LEU A 153 15.86 4.48 12.59
N ASP A 154 14.61 4.55 12.12
CA ASP A 154 13.52 5.25 12.80
C ASP A 154 13.28 4.69 14.21
N HIS A 155 13.35 3.36 14.38
CA HIS A 155 13.23 2.71 15.68
C HIS A 155 14.39 3.03 16.64
N ILE A 156 15.56 3.41 16.13
CA ILE A 156 16.68 3.92 16.96
C ILE A 156 16.39 5.35 17.42
N GLY A 157 15.76 6.12 16.54
CA GLY A 157 15.26 7.46 16.81
C GLY A 157 16.33 8.56 16.74
N PRO A 158 16.27 9.59 17.61
CA PRO A 158 17.12 10.78 17.50
C PRO A 158 18.62 10.53 17.58
N GLU A 159 19.05 9.35 18.00
CA GLU A 159 20.46 8.96 18.02
C GLU A 159 20.99 8.59 16.61
N ALA A 160 20.11 8.32 15.63
CA ALA A 160 20.48 7.96 14.26
C ALA A 160 20.92 9.16 13.39
N LYS A 161 21.55 10.18 14.00
CA LYS A 161 21.94 11.43 13.31
C LYS A 161 22.93 11.20 12.19
N ASP A 162 23.83 10.22 12.34
CA ASP A 162 24.85 9.89 11.34
C ASP A 162 24.25 9.34 10.04
N ALA A 163 23.01 8.86 10.08
CA ALA A 163 22.32 8.34 8.91
C ALA A 163 21.62 9.43 8.07
N VAL A 164 21.50 10.66 8.58
CA VAL A 164 20.78 11.76 7.94
C VAL A 164 21.23 12.01 6.49
N PRO A 165 22.54 12.09 6.16
CA PRO A 165 22.97 12.29 4.79
C PRO A 165 22.55 11.15 3.85
N ALA A 166 22.62 9.90 4.32
CA ALA A 166 22.23 8.73 3.54
C ALA A 166 20.72 8.71 3.27
N ILE A 167 19.91 9.06 4.27
CA ILE A 167 18.45 9.15 4.14
C ILE A 167 18.05 10.28 3.17
N ILE A 168 18.74 11.43 3.20
CA ILE A 168 18.51 12.54 2.26
C ILE A 168 18.80 12.12 0.81
N GLU A 169 19.89 11.37 0.60
CA GLU A 169 20.25 10.88 -0.72
C GLU A 169 19.25 9.85 -1.24
N ALA A 170 18.84 8.89 -0.40
CA ALA A 170 17.82 7.91 -0.76
C ALA A 170 16.46 8.57 -1.07
N MET A 171 16.06 9.59 -0.29
CA MET A 171 14.85 10.37 -0.54
C MET A 171 14.86 11.04 -1.92
N LYS A 172 16.04 11.50 -2.40
CA LYS A 172 16.17 12.10 -3.73
C LYS A 172 16.08 11.06 -4.85
N ARG A 173 16.53 9.83 -4.61
CA ARG A 173 16.41 8.72 -5.57
C ARG A 173 14.97 8.23 -5.72
N HIS A 174 14.18 8.31 -4.64
CA HIS A 174 12.79 7.83 -4.58
C HIS A 174 11.80 8.96 -4.24
N PRO A 175 11.52 9.90 -5.17
CA PRO A 175 10.66 11.05 -4.89
C PRO A 175 9.20 10.66 -4.58
N ASP A 176 8.70 9.59 -5.22
CA ASP A 176 7.32 9.11 -5.07
C ASP A 176 7.08 8.44 -3.71
N SER A 177 8.05 7.69 -3.19
CA SER A 177 7.97 7.03 -1.88
C SER A 177 8.65 7.81 -0.76
N GLY A 178 8.83 9.12 -0.95
CA GLY A 178 9.55 9.97 -0.02
C GLY A 178 8.92 10.11 1.37
N PHE A 179 7.73 9.55 1.63
CA PHE A 179 7.04 9.68 2.92
C PHE A 179 7.86 9.08 4.07
N VAL A 180 8.30 7.83 3.95
CA VAL A 180 9.05 7.14 5.02
C VAL A 180 10.36 7.89 5.31
N TYR A 181 11.10 8.27 4.26
CA TYR A 181 12.32 9.04 4.40
C TYR A 181 12.10 10.39 5.10
N ARG A 182 11.06 11.15 4.73
CA ARG A 182 10.74 12.44 5.38
C ARG A 182 10.29 12.28 6.83
N ALA A 183 9.50 11.25 7.11
CA ALA A 183 9.04 10.95 8.47
C ALA A 183 10.23 10.66 9.38
N THR A 184 11.15 9.81 8.94
CA THR A 184 12.36 9.48 9.71
C THR A 184 13.30 10.67 9.87
N LEU A 185 13.50 11.49 8.82
CA LEU A 185 14.28 12.74 8.93
C LEU A 185 13.68 13.69 9.97
N ARG A 186 12.35 13.85 9.99
CA ARG A 186 11.64 14.67 10.97
C ARG A 186 11.77 14.11 12.39
N PHE A 187 11.72 12.79 12.55
CA PHE A 187 11.86 12.13 13.84
C PHE A 187 13.28 12.26 14.42
N ILE A 188 14.31 12.13 13.57
CA ILE A 188 15.71 12.35 13.97
C ILE A 188 15.93 13.81 14.43
N GLY A 189 15.27 14.77 13.77
CA GLY A 189 15.16 16.14 14.25
C GLY A 189 16.46 16.97 14.20
N THR A 190 17.47 16.54 13.43
CA THR A 190 18.67 17.36 13.21
C THR A 190 18.35 18.59 12.36
N PRO A 191 19.09 19.71 12.51
CA PRO A 191 18.89 20.89 11.68
C PRO A 191 18.97 20.56 10.17
N GLU A 192 19.94 19.74 9.78
CA GLU A 192 20.10 19.29 8.40
C GLU A 192 18.89 18.48 7.89
N ALA A 193 18.37 17.56 8.70
CA ALA A 193 17.20 16.77 8.35
C ALA A 193 15.95 17.64 8.17
N LEU A 194 15.74 18.61 9.07
CA LEU A 194 14.61 19.54 8.99
C LEU A 194 14.72 20.49 7.80
N GLU A 195 15.92 21.00 7.48
CA GLU A 195 16.12 21.80 6.26
C GLU A 195 15.76 20.99 5.00
N ALA A 196 16.11 19.71 4.95
CA ALA A 196 15.81 18.84 3.83
C ALA A 196 14.30 18.58 3.64
N THR A 197 13.50 18.59 4.72
CA THR A 197 12.04 18.38 4.65
C THR A 197 11.25 19.66 4.34
N LYS A 198 11.80 20.86 4.60
CA LYS A 198 11.11 22.15 4.43
C LYS A 198 10.43 22.36 3.07
N PRO A 199 11.05 22.05 1.91
CA PRO A 199 10.38 22.25 0.61
C PRO A 199 9.07 21.46 0.53
N TYR A 200 9.09 20.22 1.01
CA TYR A 200 7.92 19.35 1.04
C TYR A 200 6.90 19.82 2.07
N GLU A 201 7.32 20.23 3.26
CA GLU A 201 6.43 20.77 4.28
C GLU A 201 5.70 22.03 3.82
N ARG A 202 6.39 22.91 3.07
CA ARG A 202 5.76 24.10 2.46
C ARG A 202 4.72 23.70 1.42
N GLU A 203 5.01 22.71 0.57
CA GLU A 203 4.05 22.22 -0.41
C GLU A 203 2.84 21.56 0.27
N ARG A 204 3.08 20.72 1.27
CA ARG A 204 2.04 20.10 2.10
C ARG A 204 1.19 21.15 2.80
N ALA A 205 1.79 22.18 3.40
CA ALA A 205 1.06 23.26 4.06
C ALA A 205 0.19 24.06 3.06
N ARG A 206 0.69 24.30 1.84
CA ARG A 206 -0.10 24.90 0.75
C ARG A 206 -1.29 24.02 0.37
N ARG A 207 -1.06 22.72 0.14
CA ARG A 207 -2.12 21.75 -0.16
C ARG A 207 -3.15 21.68 0.97
N LYS A 208 -2.71 21.58 2.21
CA LYS A 208 -3.58 21.58 3.39
C LYS A 208 -4.39 22.87 3.52
N LYS A 209 -3.81 24.04 3.25
CA LYS A 209 -4.54 25.32 3.23
C LYS A 209 -5.64 25.35 2.16
N LEU A 210 -5.43 24.69 1.03
CA LEU A 210 -6.42 24.58 -0.05
C LEU A 210 -7.52 23.55 0.25
N VAL A 211 -7.13 22.38 0.78
CA VAL A 211 -8.01 21.22 0.97
C VAL A 211 -8.83 21.32 2.26
N LYS A 212 -8.21 21.75 3.37
CA LYS A 212 -8.83 21.76 4.70
C LYS A 212 -10.13 22.57 4.81
N PRO A 213 -10.26 23.76 4.22
CA PRO A 213 -11.54 24.48 4.23
C PRO A 213 -12.65 23.70 3.51
N ILE A 214 -12.29 22.95 2.47
CA ILE A 214 -13.22 22.18 1.65
C ILE A 214 -13.64 20.91 2.40
N SER A 215 -12.70 20.21 3.06
CA SER A 215 -13.03 19.06 3.90
C SER A 215 -13.87 19.47 5.11
N MET A 216 -13.50 20.55 5.81
CA MET A 216 -14.30 21.10 6.92
C MET A 216 -15.72 21.50 6.49
N PHE A 217 -15.87 22.07 5.29
CA PHE A 217 -17.18 22.37 4.73
C PHE A 217 -17.95 21.07 4.46
N ALA A 218 -17.34 20.09 3.80
CA ALA A 218 -17.97 18.82 3.49
C ALA A 218 -18.41 18.04 4.75
N ASP A 219 -17.62 18.10 5.82
CA ASP A 219 -17.91 17.44 7.11
C ASP A 219 -18.97 18.16 7.94
N SER A 220 -19.20 19.46 7.70
CA SER A 220 -20.24 20.20 8.42
C SER A 220 -21.63 19.64 8.09
N THR A 221 -22.54 19.62 9.09
CA THR A 221 -23.93 19.16 8.90
C THR A 221 -24.65 19.95 7.80
N ILE A 222 -24.30 21.23 7.67
CA ILE A 222 -24.82 22.13 6.63
C ILE A 222 -24.23 21.76 5.27
N GLY A 223 -22.91 21.59 5.18
CA GLY A 223 -22.24 21.29 3.91
C GLY A 223 -22.59 19.90 3.36
N SER A 224 -22.60 18.87 4.21
CA SER A 224 -23.07 17.52 3.83
C SER A 224 -24.53 17.55 3.32
N SER A 225 -25.41 18.30 3.98
CA SER A 225 -26.81 18.48 3.54
C SER A 225 -26.91 19.21 2.19
N LEU A 226 -26.13 20.27 2.00
CA LEU A 226 -26.08 21.03 0.74
C LEU A 226 -25.53 20.20 -0.42
N ILE A 227 -24.47 19.43 -0.17
CA ILE A 227 -23.89 18.50 -1.15
C ILE A 227 -24.93 17.44 -1.54
N THR A 228 -25.64 16.87 -0.57
CA THR A 228 -26.69 15.88 -0.81
C THR A 228 -27.88 16.48 -1.58
N ALA A 229 -28.31 17.68 -1.24
CA ALA A 229 -29.39 18.39 -1.93
C ALA A 229 -29.02 18.76 -3.38
N ALA A 230 -27.80 19.25 -3.60
CA ALA A 230 -27.28 19.55 -4.94
C ALA A 230 -27.20 18.28 -5.80
N PHE A 231 -26.76 17.16 -5.22
CA PHE A 231 -26.76 15.87 -5.89
C PHE A 231 -28.17 15.39 -6.24
N LEU A 232 -29.11 15.46 -5.29
CA LEU A 232 -30.51 15.08 -5.52
C LEU A 232 -31.15 15.94 -6.62
N GLY A 233 -30.90 17.25 -6.59
CA GLY A 233 -31.38 18.21 -7.60
C GLY A 233 -30.84 17.90 -9.00
N LEU A 234 -29.53 17.67 -9.13
CA LEU A 234 -28.90 17.30 -10.40
C LEU A 234 -29.33 15.92 -10.90
N PHE A 235 -29.55 14.96 -9.99
CA PHE A 235 -30.09 13.64 -10.32
C PHE A 235 -31.52 13.72 -10.86
N LEU A 236 -32.40 14.47 -10.19
CA LEU A 236 -33.78 14.68 -10.63
C LEU A 236 -33.85 15.47 -11.94
N TRP A 237 -33.01 16.50 -12.10
CA TRP A 237 -32.89 17.28 -13.34
C TRP A 237 -32.42 16.40 -14.52
N SER A 238 -31.41 15.55 -14.30
CA SER A 238 -30.95 14.56 -15.28
C SER A 238 -32.06 13.56 -15.65
N ARG A 239 -32.82 13.05 -14.67
CA ARG A 239 -33.94 12.14 -14.93
C ARG A 239 -35.06 12.81 -15.73
N SER A 240 -35.33 14.09 -15.49
CA SER A 240 -36.31 14.89 -16.25
C SER A 240 -35.91 15.03 -17.72
N ARG A 241 -34.63 15.32 -17.99
CA ARG A 241 -34.10 15.42 -19.36
C ARG A 241 -34.08 14.08 -20.11
N ARG A 242 -33.98 12.94 -19.41
CA ARG A 242 -33.98 11.60 -20.03
C ARG A 242 -35.27 11.32 -20.80
N LYS A 243 -36.38 11.95 -20.39
CA LYS A 243 -37.67 11.87 -21.09
C LYS A 243 -37.71 12.63 -22.42
N LYS A 244 -36.76 13.54 -22.70
CA LYS A 244 -36.74 14.39 -23.90
C LYS A 244 -35.82 13.91 -25.02
N GLY A 245 -35.24 12.71 -24.93
CA GLY A 245 -34.44 12.12 -26.01
C GLY A 245 -32.98 12.63 -26.11
N ASP A 246 -32.60 13.63 -25.32
CA ASP A 246 -31.22 14.14 -25.30
C ASP A 246 -30.23 13.12 -24.70
N LYS A 247 -29.06 12.96 -25.33
CA LYS A 247 -27.93 12.17 -24.78
C LYS A 247 -27.34 12.92 -23.57
N ILE A 248 -27.80 12.59 -22.37
CA ILE A 248 -27.31 13.23 -21.15
C ILE A 248 -25.94 12.66 -20.78
N ILE A 249 -24.96 13.56 -20.66
CA ILE A 249 -23.63 13.29 -20.12
C ILE A 249 -23.77 13.26 -18.58
N CYS A 250 -23.42 12.13 -17.95
CA CYS A 250 -23.61 11.83 -16.53
C CYS A 250 -22.66 12.58 -15.57
N TRP A 251 -22.48 13.89 -15.74
CA TRP A 251 -21.75 14.76 -14.80
C TRP A 251 -22.21 14.68 -13.33
N PRO A 252 -23.51 14.46 -12.99
CA PRO A 252 -23.96 14.46 -11.59
C PRO A 252 -23.31 13.38 -10.72
N LEU A 253 -22.90 12.24 -11.30
CA LEU A 253 -22.28 11.13 -10.55
C LEU A 253 -20.81 11.40 -10.20
N LEU A 254 -20.17 12.38 -10.82
CA LEU A 254 -18.78 12.75 -10.52
C LEU A 254 -18.67 13.64 -9.28
N ILE A 255 -19.74 14.32 -8.87
CA ILE A 255 -19.72 15.26 -7.74
C ILE A 255 -19.45 14.53 -6.40
N PRO A 256 -20.11 13.42 -6.06
CA PRO A 256 -19.77 12.66 -4.85
C PRO A 256 -18.36 12.08 -4.89
N VAL A 257 -17.91 11.63 -6.06
CA VAL A 257 -16.55 11.08 -6.27
C VAL A 257 -15.50 12.17 -6.07
N PHE A 258 -15.79 13.41 -6.49
CA PHE A 258 -14.91 14.56 -6.30
C PHE A 258 -14.75 14.94 -4.83
N PHE A 259 -15.86 15.06 -4.08
CA PHE A 259 -15.81 15.35 -2.64
C PHE A 259 -15.19 14.19 -1.84
N TRP A 260 -15.42 12.95 -2.26
CA TRP A 260 -14.73 11.78 -1.68
C TRP A 260 -13.22 11.82 -1.95
N GLY A 261 -12.80 12.18 -3.16
CA GLY A 261 -11.39 12.39 -3.49
C GLY A 261 -10.72 13.45 -2.63
N ILE A 262 -11.43 14.56 -2.33
CA ILE A 262 -10.95 15.62 -1.44
C ILE A 262 -10.82 15.13 0.00
N PHE A 263 -11.78 14.36 0.50
CA PHE A 263 -11.72 13.77 1.85
C PHE A 263 -10.56 12.78 2.00
N VAL A 264 -10.37 11.92 1.00
CA VAL A 264 -9.22 10.99 0.95
C VAL A 264 -7.91 11.76 0.87
N LEU A 265 -7.84 12.83 0.06
CA LEU A 265 -6.68 13.72 -0.01
C LEU A 265 -6.40 14.41 1.33
N ASP A 266 -7.41 14.89 2.05
CA ASP A 266 -7.24 15.50 3.38
C ASP A 266 -6.72 14.48 4.41
N SER A 267 -7.29 13.28 4.40
CA SER A 267 -6.87 12.16 5.27
C SER A 267 -5.44 11.69 4.96
N LEU A 268 -5.02 11.70 3.69
CA LEU A 268 -3.65 11.37 3.29
C LEU A 268 -2.66 12.51 3.56
N LEU A 269 -3.13 13.76 3.59
CA LEU A 269 -2.33 14.93 3.95
C LEU A 269 -2.10 15.02 5.47
N ASP A 270 -2.93 14.36 6.29
CA ASP A 270 -2.68 14.11 7.70
C ASP A 270 -1.82 12.85 7.86
N GLU A 271 -0.49 13.04 7.88
CA GLU A 271 0.45 11.99 8.24
C GLU A 271 0.07 11.41 9.61
N PRO A 272 -0.23 10.10 9.70
CA PRO A 272 -0.46 9.47 10.99
C PRO A 272 0.83 9.59 11.80
N SER A 273 0.74 10.11 13.01
CA SER A 273 1.82 9.90 13.97
C SER A 273 1.90 8.38 14.19
N MET A 274 3.10 7.79 14.06
CA MET A 274 3.28 6.34 14.30
C MET A 274 2.90 5.92 15.74
N ASN A 275 2.60 6.88 16.61
CA ASN A 275 2.22 6.68 18.00
C ASN A 275 0.72 6.86 18.30
N ASP A 276 -0.16 7.04 17.31
CA ASP A 276 -1.60 7.09 17.57
C ASP A 276 -2.22 5.67 17.55
N PRO A 277 -2.65 5.12 18.70
CA PRO A 277 -3.36 3.82 18.76
C PRO A 277 -4.79 3.92 18.17
N LEU A 278 -5.17 5.09 17.67
CA LEU A 278 -6.51 5.47 17.25
C LEU A 278 -6.66 5.37 15.73
N LEU A 279 -6.41 4.17 15.20
CA LEU A 279 -7.11 3.64 14.01
C LEU A 279 -8.63 3.47 14.26
N GLN A 280 -9.25 4.32 15.09
CA GLN A 280 -10.70 4.45 15.28
C GLN A 280 -11.37 5.30 14.18
N GLY A 281 -10.67 5.55 13.07
CA GLY A 281 -11.29 6.01 11.83
C GLY A 281 -12.21 4.98 11.16
N LEU A 282 -12.34 3.77 11.70
CA LEU A 282 -13.19 2.70 11.16
C LEU A 282 -14.69 3.07 11.07
N TYR A 283 -15.21 3.92 11.96
CA TYR A 283 -16.62 4.32 11.92
C TYR A 283 -16.94 5.34 10.80
N GLY A 284 -16.03 6.26 10.50
CA GLY A 284 -16.14 7.13 9.31
C GLY A 284 -15.94 6.31 8.03
N PHE A 285 -14.92 5.45 8.02
CA PHE A 285 -14.55 4.63 6.87
C PHE A 285 -15.71 3.72 6.38
N GLN A 286 -16.50 3.14 7.28
CA GLN A 286 -17.61 2.24 6.91
C GLN A 286 -18.81 2.96 6.26
N ILE A 287 -19.20 4.13 6.77
CA ILE A 287 -20.33 4.91 6.21
C ILE A 287 -19.97 5.41 4.81
N TYR A 288 -18.72 5.83 4.60
CA TYR A 288 -18.23 6.34 3.31
C TYR A 288 -17.91 5.23 2.30
N ILE A 289 -17.47 4.04 2.72
CA ILE A 289 -17.43 2.85 1.85
C ILE A 289 -18.84 2.53 1.33
N GLY A 290 -19.87 2.63 2.18
CA GLY A 290 -21.25 2.45 1.77
C GLY A 290 -21.65 3.42 0.64
N LEU A 291 -21.36 4.71 0.79
CA LEU A 291 -21.61 5.73 -0.24
C LEU A 291 -20.78 5.54 -1.52
N PHE A 292 -19.53 5.07 -1.41
CA PHE A 292 -18.67 4.73 -2.55
C PHE A 292 -19.19 3.51 -3.33
N ILE A 293 -19.65 2.47 -2.62
CA ILE A 293 -20.26 1.29 -3.24
C ILE A 293 -21.57 1.67 -3.93
N ILE A 294 -22.40 2.53 -3.33
CA ILE A 294 -23.65 3.02 -3.94
C ILE A 294 -23.37 3.84 -5.22
N THR A 295 -22.34 4.69 -5.21
CA THR A 295 -21.95 5.48 -6.39
C THR A 295 -21.36 4.63 -7.50
N LEU A 296 -20.51 3.65 -7.19
CA LEU A 296 -20.02 2.65 -8.15
C LEU A 296 -21.17 1.79 -8.71
N ALA A 297 -22.07 1.31 -7.86
CA ALA A 297 -23.24 0.53 -8.26
C ALA A 297 -24.18 1.33 -9.18
N GLY A 298 -24.24 2.66 -9.06
CA GLY A 298 -24.94 3.54 -9.99
C GLY A 298 -24.22 3.75 -11.33
N LEU A 299 -22.88 3.66 -11.35
CA LEU A 299 -22.02 3.89 -12.51
C LEU A 299 -21.86 2.64 -13.42
N ILE A 300 -21.84 1.44 -12.82
CA ILE A 300 -21.64 0.16 -13.54
C ILE A 300 -22.74 -0.11 -14.59
N PRO A 301 -24.05 0.03 -14.30
CA PRO A 301 -25.10 -0.14 -15.31
C PRO A 301 -25.01 0.87 -16.47
N TRP A 302 -24.44 2.05 -16.22
CA TRP A 302 -24.27 3.09 -17.23
C TRP A 302 -23.09 2.80 -18.17
N LEU A 303 -21.94 2.38 -17.63
CA LEU A 303 -20.80 1.90 -18.43
C LEU A 303 -21.18 0.69 -19.29
N ALA A 304 -21.97 -0.24 -18.73
CA ALA A 304 -22.52 -1.37 -19.47
C ALA A 304 -23.43 -0.91 -20.63
N GLY A 305 -24.30 0.08 -20.40
CA GLY A 305 -25.17 0.64 -21.44
C GLY A 305 -24.43 1.45 -22.52
N LEU A 306 -23.26 2.00 -22.22
CA LEU A 306 -22.41 2.72 -23.17
C LEU A 306 -21.60 1.77 -24.05
N LEU A 307 -21.16 0.64 -23.49
CA LEU A 307 -20.46 -0.43 -24.21
C LEU A 307 -21.40 -1.25 -25.10
N TRP A 308 -22.66 -1.44 -24.70
CA TRP A 308 -23.67 -2.16 -25.51
C TRP A 308 -24.28 -1.35 -26.65
N ARG A 309 -24.10 -0.02 -26.70
CA ARG A 309 -24.59 0.83 -27.80
C ARG A 309 -23.69 0.85 -29.05
N LYS A 310 -22.58 0.11 -29.04
CA LYS A 310 -21.64 -0.02 -30.17
C LYS A 310 -21.72 -1.37 -30.91
N ARG A 311 -22.73 -2.21 -30.63
CA ARG A 311 -23.09 -3.36 -31.48
C ARG A 311 -24.48 -3.16 -32.04
#